data_AF-Q9NAI9-F1
#
_entry.id   AF-Q9NAI9-F1
#
_cell.length_a   1.000
_cell.length_b   1.000
_cell.length_c   1.000
_cell.angle_alpha   90.00
_cell.angle_beta   90.00
_cell.angle_gamma   90.00
#
_symmetry.space_group_name_H-M   'P 1'
#
loop_
_entity.id
_entity.type
_entity.pdbx_description
1 polymer ?
#
loop_
_entity_poly.entity_id
_entity_poly.type
_entity_poly.pdbx_seq_one_letter_code
_entity_poly.pdbx_strand_id
1 'polypeptide(L)'
;MSPDEDLRLLYLRLIPQLAENRPEFQQAIADSPLFTAYMKLLKRQAELSPRILSALLSAISSIVRSHLPAYLKFQAKNGLTATEKLIQSTKDHKNAVKAGRMIVSFLYTLTDLQGIDEITEEIKNSILKIYTLLDGRSRFVDRADDSEETKEFYEETMKMIKFEIMQMHPDIITPQTRKLLEEHFKESNLRAGLMPIGGWPVIPKNEWPQPPQPPCHKANKNAEPKKEPEPAKKVAPKQETKVDQEAAELARKIQIEEDKTRKRHEIVARFSILDIYTKEELAEKLKLDAEMEMAEAQKVLKEIR
;
A
#
# COMPACT_ATOMS: atom_id res chain seq x y z
N MET A 1 -2.30 -20.46 -25.65
CA MET A 1 -1.10 -21.03 -24.99
C MET A 1 -1.05 -22.51 -25.32
N SER A 2 0.15 -23.11 -25.32
CA SER A 2 0.32 -24.56 -25.50
C SER A 2 -0.52 -25.34 -24.47
N PRO A 3 -1.14 -26.48 -24.83
CA PRO A 3 -1.73 -27.38 -23.85
C PRO A 3 -0.68 -28.06 -22.95
N ASP A 4 0.57 -28.09 -23.38
CA ASP A 4 1.70 -28.66 -22.63
C ASP A 4 2.10 -27.76 -21.45
N GLU A 5 1.98 -28.30 -20.23
CA GLU A 5 2.28 -27.58 -18.99
C GLU A 5 3.77 -27.29 -18.82
N ASP A 6 4.65 -28.21 -19.18
CA ASP A 6 6.09 -28.03 -19.05
C ASP A 6 6.59 -26.96 -20.02
N LEU A 7 6.04 -26.95 -21.24
CA LEU A 7 6.33 -25.89 -22.20
C LEU A 7 5.84 -24.53 -21.71
N ARG A 8 4.63 -24.47 -21.10
CA ARG A 8 4.13 -23.22 -20.48
C ARG A 8 5.03 -22.76 -19.34
N LEU A 9 5.48 -23.67 -18.49
CA LEU A 9 6.40 -23.35 -17.39
C LEU A 9 7.71 -22.79 -17.92
N LEU A 10 8.27 -23.39 -18.98
CA LEU A 10 9.51 -22.93 -19.58
C LEU A 10 9.38 -21.48 -20.08
N TYR A 11 8.30 -21.16 -20.82
CA TYR A 11 8.06 -19.81 -21.28
C TYR A 11 7.84 -18.81 -20.15
N LEU A 12 7.04 -19.16 -19.13
CA LEU A 12 6.80 -18.28 -18.00
C LEU A 12 8.08 -18.02 -17.19
N ARG A 13 8.98 -19.00 -17.09
CA ARG A 13 10.28 -18.86 -16.41
C ARG A 13 11.29 -18.04 -17.20
N LEU A 14 11.15 -17.99 -18.53
CA LEU A 14 12.01 -17.15 -19.38
C LEU A 14 11.71 -15.65 -19.19
N ILE A 15 10.46 -15.28 -18.92
CA ILE A 15 10.07 -13.85 -18.83
C ILE A 15 10.86 -13.08 -17.76
N PRO A 16 10.99 -13.55 -16.51
CA PRO A 16 11.84 -12.87 -15.52
C PRO A 16 13.26 -12.63 -16.01
N GLN A 17 13.86 -13.61 -16.71
CA GLN A 17 15.23 -13.49 -17.23
C GLN A 17 15.37 -12.42 -18.33
N LEU A 18 14.28 -12.12 -19.04
CA LEU A 18 14.26 -11.11 -20.10
C LEU A 18 13.88 -9.72 -19.57
N ALA A 19 12.92 -9.66 -18.64
CA ALA A 19 12.28 -8.41 -18.23
C ALA A 19 12.91 -7.78 -16.98
N GLU A 20 13.55 -8.56 -16.10
CA GLU A 20 14.10 -8.04 -14.86
C GLU A 20 15.16 -6.96 -15.10
N ASN A 21 14.88 -5.75 -14.59
CA ASN A 21 15.75 -4.57 -14.69
C ASN A 21 16.07 -4.16 -16.13
N ARG A 22 15.17 -4.44 -17.09
CA ARG A 22 15.33 -4.06 -18.50
C ARG A 22 14.06 -3.39 -19.05
N PRO A 23 13.91 -2.06 -18.89
CA PRO A 23 12.71 -1.31 -19.27
C PRO A 23 12.27 -1.51 -20.72
N GLU A 24 13.21 -1.71 -21.65
CA GLU A 24 12.92 -1.97 -23.06
C GLU A 24 12.16 -3.29 -23.27
N PHE A 25 12.53 -4.36 -22.54
CA PHE A 25 11.84 -5.64 -22.59
C PHE A 25 10.54 -5.61 -21.79
N GLN A 26 10.53 -4.93 -20.63
CA GLN A 26 9.31 -4.72 -19.85
C GLN A 26 8.24 -4.01 -20.68
N GLN A 27 8.62 -2.93 -21.37
CA GLN A 27 7.75 -2.20 -22.28
C GLN A 27 7.27 -3.08 -23.43
N ALA A 28 8.19 -3.71 -24.16
CA ALA A 28 7.85 -4.54 -25.32
C ALA A 28 6.88 -5.68 -24.94
N ILE A 29 7.10 -6.34 -23.79
CA ILE A 29 6.21 -7.40 -23.32
C ILE A 29 4.87 -6.82 -22.87
N ALA A 30 4.84 -5.71 -22.12
CA ALA A 30 3.62 -5.06 -21.66
C ALA A 30 2.73 -4.57 -22.82
N ASP A 31 3.34 -4.19 -23.95
CA ASP A 31 2.67 -3.77 -25.18
C ASP A 31 2.15 -4.93 -26.01
N SER A 32 2.72 -6.12 -25.80
CA SER A 32 2.38 -7.30 -26.60
C SER A 32 1.04 -7.96 -26.21
N PRO A 33 0.45 -8.75 -27.12
CA PRO A 33 -0.69 -9.61 -26.79
C PRO A 33 -0.40 -10.61 -25.66
N LEU A 34 0.88 -10.94 -25.41
CA LEU A 34 1.30 -11.86 -24.36
C LEU A 34 0.91 -11.36 -22.97
N PHE A 35 1.15 -10.08 -22.67
CA PHE A 35 0.78 -9.51 -21.37
C PHE A 35 -0.74 -9.55 -21.16
N THR A 36 -1.52 -9.29 -22.21
CA THR A 36 -2.98 -9.45 -22.16
C THR A 36 -3.38 -10.89 -21.87
N ALA A 37 -2.68 -11.88 -22.44
CA ALA A 37 -2.91 -13.29 -22.14
C ALA A 37 -2.58 -13.62 -20.66
N TYR A 38 -1.49 -13.08 -20.11
CA TYR A 38 -1.14 -13.25 -18.70
C TYR A 38 -2.21 -12.69 -17.76
N MET A 39 -2.74 -11.50 -18.04
CA MET A 39 -3.82 -10.93 -17.24
C MET A 39 -5.12 -11.74 -17.33
N LYS A 40 -5.41 -12.37 -18.47
CA LYS A 40 -6.55 -13.30 -18.60
C LYS A 40 -6.35 -14.57 -17.78
N LEU A 41 -5.13 -15.13 -17.77
CA LEU A 41 -4.80 -16.29 -16.97
C LEU A 41 -4.86 -16.00 -15.47
N LEU A 42 -4.38 -14.83 -15.04
CA LEU A 42 -4.47 -14.39 -13.64
C LEU A 42 -5.94 -14.34 -13.17
N LYS A 43 -6.85 -13.86 -14.03
CA LYS A 43 -8.30 -13.84 -13.74
C LYS A 43 -8.93 -15.23 -13.71
N ARG A 44 -8.31 -16.21 -14.34
CA ARG A 44 -8.70 -17.63 -14.38
C ARG A 44 -7.78 -18.50 -13.52
N GLN A 45 -7.28 -17.95 -12.40
CA GLN A 45 -6.30 -18.62 -11.54
C GLN A 45 -6.75 -20.01 -11.06
N ALA A 46 -8.06 -20.24 -10.90
CA ALA A 46 -8.62 -21.55 -10.51
C ALA A 46 -8.40 -22.67 -11.55
N GLU A 47 -8.11 -22.32 -12.81
CA GLU A 47 -7.82 -23.29 -13.89
C GLU A 47 -6.33 -23.64 -13.96
N LEU A 48 -5.48 -23.04 -13.12
CA LEU A 48 -4.03 -23.16 -13.19
C LEU A 48 -3.51 -24.09 -12.10
N SER A 49 -2.52 -24.92 -12.47
CA SER A 49 -1.74 -25.64 -11.47
C SER A 49 -0.97 -24.63 -10.58
N PRO A 50 -0.68 -24.99 -9.32
CA PRO A 50 0.13 -24.15 -8.43
C PRO A 50 1.47 -23.70 -9.04
N ARG A 51 2.12 -24.60 -9.81
CA ARG A 51 3.41 -24.33 -10.46
C ARG A 51 3.28 -23.26 -11.54
N ILE A 52 2.27 -23.37 -12.39
CA ILE A 52 1.99 -22.40 -13.45
C ILE A 52 1.60 -21.06 -12.86
N LEU A 53 0.74 -21.06 -11.83
CA LEU A 53 0.33 -19.83 -11.17
C LEU A 53 1.52 -19.10 -10.55
N SER A 54 2.41 -19.83 -9.88
CA SER A 54 3.62 -19.27 -9.30
C SER A 54 4.54 -18.65 -10.35
N ALA A 55 4.72 -19.32 -11.49
CA ALA A 55 5.53 -18.81 -12.60
C ALA A 55 4.88 -17.59 -13.27
N LEU A 56 3.54 -17.58 -13.39
CA LEU A 56 2.78 -16.44 -13.90
C LEU A 56 2.93 -15.20 -13.01
N LEU A 57 2.82 -15.36 -11.69
CA LEU A 57 3.03 -14.26 -10.74
C LEU A 57 4.45 -13.69 -10.84
N SER A 58 5.47 -14.55 -10.96
CA SER A 58 6.85 -14.11 -11.19
C SER A 58 7.00 -13.35 -12.51
N ALA A 59 6.42 -13.85 -13.60
CA ALA A 59 6.46 -13.19 -14.90
C ALA A 59 5.82 -11.80 -14.84
N ILE A 60 4.60 -11.69 -14.29
CA ILE A 60 3.91 -10.40 -14.14
C ILE A 60 4.72 -9.44 -13.26
N SER A 61 5.21 -9.91 -12.11
CA SER A 61 6.05 -9.09 -11.22
C SER A 61 7.26 -8.52 -11.96
N SER A 62 7.98 -9.35 -12.71
CA SER A 62 9.17 -8.93 -13.46
C SER A 62 8.89 -7.92 -14.58
N ILE A 63 7.71 -7.99 -15.22
CA ILE A 63 7.30 -7.04 -16.25
C ILE A 63 6.93 -5.68 -15.64
N VAL A 64 6.26 -5.70 -14.48
CA VAL A 64 5.59 -4.53 -13.91
C VAL A 64 6.46 -3.76 -12.92
N ARG A 65 7.27 -4.46 -12.10
CA ARG A 65 8.09 -3.81 -11.07
C ARG A 65 9.06 -2.81 -11.69
N SER A 66 9.25 -1.67 -11.03
CA SER A 66 10.14 -0.59 -11.46
C SER A 66 9.84 -0.02 -12.85
N HIS A 67 8.65 -0.26 -13.42
CA HIS A 67 8.30 0.23 -14.76
C HIS A 67 6.87 0.77 -14.81
N LEU A 68 6.73 2.08 -14.56
CA LEU A 68 5.44 2.77 -14.49
C LEU A 68 4.53 2.53 -15.71
N PRO A 69 5.00 2.60 -16.97
CA PRO A 69 4.16 2.29 -18.12
C PRO A 69 3.56 0.87 -18.10
N ALA A 70 4.32 -0.15 -17.67
CA ALA A 70 3.78 -1.50 -17.53
C ALA A 70 2.80 -1.60 -16.36
N TYR A 71 3.08 -0.91 -15.26
CA TYR A 71 2.14 -0.80 -14.14
C TYR A 71 0.80 -0.19 -14.56
N LEU A 72 0.79 0.91 -15.31
CA LEU A 72 -0.44 1.53 -15.80
C LEU A 72 -1.27 0.55 -16.66
N LYS A 73 -0.59 -0.31 -17.44
CA LYS A 73 -1.27 -1.37 -18.22
C LYS A 73 -1.79 -2.51 -17.36
N PHE A 74 -1.07 -2.85 -16.29
CA PHE A 74 -1.53 -3.81 -15.29
C PHE A 74 -2.80 -3.29 -14.60
N GLN A 75 -2.78 -2.03 -14.15
CA GLN A 75 -3.90 -1.33 -13.52
C GLN A 75 -5.11 -1.24 -14.46
N ALA A 76 -4.91 -0.77 -15.71
CA ALA A 76 -5.98 -0.69 -16.72
C ALA A 76 -6.63 -2.06 -17.05
N LYS A 77 -5.99 -3.17 -16.68
CA LYS A 77 -6.53 -4.52 -16.81
C LYS A 77 -7.13 -5.07 -15.50
N ASN A 78 -7.36 -4.21 -14.50
CA ASN A 78 -7.81 -4.55 -13.15
C ASN A 78 -6.87 -5.54 -12.45
N GLY A 79 -5.56 -5.32 -12.59
CA GLY A 79 -4.54 -6.22 -12.06
C GLY A 79 -4.57 -6.33 -10.54
N LEU A 80 -4.75 -5.19 -9.84
CA LEU A 80 -4.85 -5.17 -8.37
C LEU A 80 -6.05 -6.01 -7.89
N THR A 81 -7.25 -5.73 -8.39
CA THR A 81 -8.46 -6.50 -8.06
C THR A 81 -8.33 -7.99 -8.40
N ALA A 82 -7.71 -8.34 -9.53
CA ALA A 82 -7.48 -9.74 -9.89
C ALA A 82 -6.53 -10.43 -8.90
N THR A 83 -5.52 -9.71 -8.41
CA THR A 83 -4.57 -10.20 -7.41
C THR A 83 -5.21 -10.37 -6.05
N GLU A 84 -6.01 -9.39 -5.61
CA GLU A 84 -6.83 -9.49 -4.38
C GLU A 84 -7.75 -10.71 -4.42
N LYS A 85 -8.47 -10.91 -5.54
CA LYS A 85 -9.36 -12.06 -5.72
C LYS A 85 -8.60 -13.40 -5.72
N LEU A 86 -7.40 -13.44 -6.30
CA LEU A 86 -6.53 -14.62 -6.23
C LEU A 86 -6.18 -14.94 -4.78
N ILE A 87 -5.73 -13.95 -4.01
CA ILE A 87 -5.35 -14.13 -2.60
C ILE A 87 -6.56 -14.58 -1.79
N GLN A 88 -7.75 -14.06 -2.06
CA GLN A 88 -8.97 -14.49 -1.37
C GLN A 88 -9.33 -15.96 -1.67
N SER A 89 -9.26 -16.37 -2.95
CA SER A 89 -9.85 -17.64 -3.42
C SER A 89 -8.88 -18.80 -3.61
N THR A 90 -7.56 -18.56 -3.66
CA THR A 90 -6.59 -19.64 -3.87
C THR A 90 -6.46 -20.55 -2.65
N LYS A 91 -6.41 -21.86 -2.87
CA LYS A 91 -6.14 -22.84 -1.80
C LYS A 91 -4.65 -22.95 -1.48
N ASP A 92 -3.79 -22.47 -2.37
CA ASP A 92 -2.34 -22.54 -2.20
C ASP A 92 -1.83 -21.28 -1.48
N HIS A 93 -1.40 -21.48 -0.22
CA HIS A 93 -0.88 -20.42 0.63
C HIS A 93 0.38 -19.77 0.04
N LYS A 94 1.29 -20.56 -0.56
CA LYS A 94 2.53 -20.03 -1.16
C LYS A 94 2.22 -19.04 -2.28
N ASN A 95 1.25 -19.36 -3.13
CA ASN A 95 0.84 -18.46 -4.21
C ASN A 95 0.06 -17.23 -3.72
N ALA A 96 -0.72 -17.35 -2.62
CA ALA A 96 -1.36 -16.19 -1.99
C ALA A 96 -0.31 -15.20 -1.48
N VAL A 97 0.69 -15.68 -0.74
CA VAL A 97 1.79 -14.85 -0.21
C VAL A 97 2.57 -14.22 -1.35
N LYS A 98 2.91 -15.00 -2.38
CA LYS A 98 3.67 -14.52 -3.53
C LYS A 98 2.95 -13.40 -4.27
N ALA A 99 1.63 -13.52 -4.41
CA ALA A 99 0.79 -12.47 -4.98
C ALA A 99 0.81 -11.19 -4.11
N GLY A 100 0.77 -11.32 -2.78
CA GLY A 100 0.93 -10.20 -1.87
C GLY A 100 2.29 -9.52 -2.00
N ARG A 101 3.38 -10.31 -1.99
CA ARG A 101 4.75 -9.82 -2.18
C ARG A 101 4.93 -9.09 -3.51
N MET A 102 4.28 -9.55 -4.58
CA MET A 102 4.28 -8.88 -5.87
C MET A 102 3.72 -7.44 -5.77
N ILE A 103 2.58 -7.24 -5.11
CA ILE A 103 2.00 -5.89 -4.98
C ILE A 103 2.87 -4.96 -4.13
N VAL A 104 3.42 -5.48 -3.02
CA VAL A 104 4.37 -4.72 -2.19
C VAL A 104 5.60 -4.31 -3.01
N SER A 105 6.10 -5.19 -3.87
CA SER A 105 7.24 -4.86 -4.75
C SER A 105 6.93 -3.72 -5.73
N PHE A 106 5.66 -3.55 -6.14
CA PHE A 106 5.25 -2.43 -6.98
C PHE A 106 5.29 -1.13 -6.20
N LEU A 107 4.83 -1.12 -4.94
CA LEU A 107 4.92 0.08 -4.09
C LEU A 107 6.37 0.54 -3.96
N TYR A 108 7.28 -0.35 -3.55
CA TYR A 108 8.68 0.00 -3.34
C TYR A 108 9.34 0.61 -4.56
N THR A 109 9.01 0.09 -5.73
CA THR A 109 9.68 0.46 -6.97
C THR A 109 9.05 1.65 -7.68
N LEU A 110 7.83 2.04 -7.29
CA LEU A 110 7.14 3.19 -7.85
C LEU A 110 7.24 4.43 -6.96
N THR A 111 7.36 4.28 -5.63
CA THR A 111 7.33 5.40 -4.66
C THR A 111 8.35 6.51 -4.94
N ASP A 112 9.46 6.21 -5.63
CA ASP A 112 10.48 7.20 -5.97
C ASP A 112 10.13 8.05 -7.23
N LEU A 113 9.02 7.76 -7.90
CA LEU A 113 8.60 8.48 -9.11
C LEU A 113 7.78 9.72 -8.74
N GLN A 114 7.97 10.81 -9.48
CA GLN A 114 7.21 12.04 -9.27
C GLN A 114 5.81 11.95 -9.91
N GLY A 115 4.80 12.53 -9.25
CA GLY A 115 3.46 12.70 -9.82
C GLY A 115 2.60 11.44 -9.86
N ILE A 116 2.91 10.45 -9.02
CA ILE A 116 2.17 9.18 -8.95
C ILE A 116 1.44 9.01 -7.60
N ASP A 117 1.09 10.10 -6.92
CA ASP A 117 0.49 10.06 -5.58
C ASP A 117 -0.80 9.24 -5.56
N GLU A 118 -1.69 9.44 -6.54
CA GLU A 118 -2.95 8.70 -6.66
C GLU A 118 -2.73 7.19 -6.88
N ILE A 119 -1.74 6.84 -7.71
CA ILE A 119 -1.37 5.44 -7.98
C ILE A 119 -0.82 4.80 -6.70
N THR A 120 0.05 5.53 -6.01
CA THR A 120 0.63 5.09 -4.75
C THR A 120 -0.48 4.83 -3.73
N GLU A 121 -1.44 5.74 -3.57
CA GLU A 121 -2.58 5.55 -2.67
C GLU A 121 -3.45 4.33 -3.03
N GLU A 122 -3.66 4.04 -4.32
CA GLU A 122 -4.37 2.83 -4.73
C GLU A 122 -3.61 1.55 -4.32
N ILE A 123 -2.29 1.50 -4.59
CA ILE A 123 -1.45 0.36 -4.19
C ILE A 123 -1.46 0.18 -2.67
N LYS A 124 -1.33 1.28 -1.93
CA LYS A 124 -1.39 1.31 -0.46
C LYS A 124 -2.70 0.72 0.08
N ASN A 125 -3.84 1.12 -0.49
CA ASN A 125 -5.16 0.56 -0.16
C ASN A 125 -5.24 -0.94 -0.48
N SER A 126 -4.69 -1.38 -1.60
CA SER A 126 -4.59 -2.80 -1.93
C SER A 126 -3.69 -3.57 -0.96
N ILE A 127 -2.57 -2.99 -0.51
CA ILE A 127 -1.69 -3.61 0.49
C ILE A 127 -2.44 -3.82 1.81
N LEU A 128 -3.24 -2.85 2.26
CA LEU A 128 -4.06 -3.00 3.46
C LEU A 128 -5.06 -4.16 3.33
N LYS A 129 -5.75 -4.27 2.19
CA LYS A 129 -6.65 -5.41 1.92
C LYS A 129 -5.89 -6.73 1.89
N ILE A 130 -4.76 -6.78 1.20
CA ILE A 130 -3.91 -7.97 1.11
C ILE A 130 -3.46 -8.41 2.49
N TYR A 131 -3.05 -7.48 3.36
CA TYR A 131 -2.71 -7.77 4.73
C TYR A 131 -3.84 -8.50 5.45
N THR A 132 -5.07 -7.98 5.39
CA THR A 132 -6.21 -8.62 6.05
C THR A 132 -6.49 -10.03 5.52
N LEU A 133 -6.37 -10.22 4.20
CA LEU A 133 -6.62 -11.51 3.56
C LEU A 133 -5.54 -12.54 3.94
N LEU A 134 -4.29 -12.12 4.05
CA LEU A 134 -3.19 -12.98 4.47
C LEU A 134 -3.22 -13.23 5.99
N ASP A 135 -3.49 -12.22 6.80
CA ASP A 135 -3.59 -12.36 8.26
C ASP A 135 -4.68 -13.35 8.67
N GLY A 136 -5.85 -13.30 8.02
CA GLY A 136 -6.91 -14.31 8.18
C GLY A 136 -6.49 -15.73 7.77
N ARG A 137 -5.41 -15.87 6.98
CA ARG A 137 -4.82 -17.15 6.58
C ARG A 137 -3.69 -17.64 7.47
N SER A 138 -3.18 -16.81 8.39
CA SER A 138 -2.06 -17.16 9.28
C SER A 138 -2.28 -18.50 10.01
N ARG A 139 -3.51 -18.73 10.49
CA ARG A 139 -3.93 -19.96 11.17
C ARG A 139 -3.82 -21.25 10.34
N PHE A 140 -3.62 -21.14 9.03
CA PHE A 140 -3.49 -22.27 8.12
C PHE A 140 -2.05 -22.60 7.75
N VAL A 141 -1.13 -21.64 7.87
CA VAL A 141 0.30 -21.79 7.56
C VAL A 141 1.03 -22.60 8.64
N ASP A 142 0.48 -22.64 9.86
CA ASP A 142 0.98 -23.46 10.96
C ASP A 142 0.61 -24.96 10.85
N ARG A 143 -0.04 -25.38 9.75
CA ARG A 143 -0.37 -26.80 9.53
C ARG A 143 0.86 -27.59 9.09
N ALA A 144 0.92 -28.85 9.50
CA ALA A 144 2.09 -29.73 9.40
C ALA A 144 2.60 -30.03 7.97
N ASP A 145 1.82 -29.70 6.93
CA ASP A 145 2.13 -30.07 5.54
C ASP A 145 2.91 -28.99 4.76
N ASP A 146 3.02 -27.76 5.28
CA ASP A 146 3.78 -26.70 4.61
C ASP A 146 5.27 -26.79 4.97
N SER A 147 6.14 -26.64 3.95
CA SER A 147 7.59 -26.64 4.14
C SER A 147 8.04 -25.45 4.99
N GLU A 148 9.13 -25.61 5.75
CA GLU A 148 9.70 -24.54 6.56
C GLU A 148 10.04 -23.30 5.72
N GLU A 149 10.54 -23.50 4.49
CA GLU A 149 10.76 -22.43 3.49
C GLU A 149 9.48 -21.61 3.21
N THR A 150 8.31 -22.27 3.18
CA THR A 150 7.04 -21.59 2.91
C THR A 150 6.61 -20.74 4.11
N LYS A 151 6.85 -21.22 5.32
CA LYS A 151 6.59 -20.47 6.57
C LYS A 151 7.51 -19.26 6.68
N GLU A 152 8.80 -19.45 6.46
CA GLU A 152 9.79 -18.35 6.44
C GLU A 152 9.40 -17.29 5.39
N PHE A 153 9.05 -17.72 4.18
CA PHE A 153 8.61 -16.82 3.11
C PHE A 153 7.31 -16.07 3.45
N TYR A 154 6.37 -16.74 4.12
CA TYR A 154 5.15 -16.12 4.64
C TYR A 154 5.48 -15.05 5.67
N GLU A 155 6.28 -15.38 6.68
CA GLU A 155 6.67 -14.45 7.74
C GLU A 155 7.41 -13.23 7.20
N GLU A 156 8.39 -13.43 6.31
CA GLU A 156 9.13 -12.35 5.68
C GLU A 156 8.17 -11.42 4.93
N THR A 157 7.26 -11.97 4.13
CA THR A 157 6.29 -11.19 3.36
C THR A 157 5.34 -10.43 4.27
N MET A 158 4.83 -11.06 5.34
CA MET A 158 3.96 -10.39 6.32
C MET A 158 4.69 -9.28 7.06
N LYS A 159 5.97 -9.46 7.39
CA LYS A 159 6.80 -8.41 8.00
C LYS A 159 6.97 -7.22 7.06
N MET A 160 7.23 -7.46 5.78
CA MET A 160 7.31 -6.39 4.76
C MET A 160 5.98 -5.62 4.66
N ILE A 161 4.85 -6.34 4.53
CA ILE A 161 3.53 -5.72 4.46
C ILE A 161 3.22 -4.90 5.71
N LYS A 162 3.48 -5.47 6.89
CA LYS A 162 3.28 -4.78 8.17
C LYS A 162 4.10 -3.49 8.21
N PHE A 163 5.38 -3.55 7.87
CA PHE A 163 6.27 -2.38 7.82
C PHE A 163 5.70 -1.27 6.94
N GLU A 164 5.23 -1.59 5.72
CA GLU A 164 4.60 -0.59 4.85
C GLU A 164 3.34 0.01 5.47
N ILE A 165 2.48 -0.80 6.09
CA ILE A 165 1.29 -0.30 6.79
C ILE A 165 1.67 0.67 7.90
N MET A 166 2.80 0.46 8.58
CA MET A 166 3.28 1.39 9.60
C MET A 166 3.68 2.74 9.03
N GLN A 167 4.34 2.75 7.88
CA GLN A 167 4.76 3.99 7.24
C GLN A 167 3.54 4.78 6.74
N MET A 168 2.50 4.08 6.30
CA MET A 168 1.24 4.68 5.85
C MET A 168 0.38 5.22 6.98
N HIS A 169 0.30 4.48 8.09
CA HIS A 169 -0.59 4.78 9.22
C HIS A 169 0.19 4.76 10.55
N PRO A 170 1.06 5.75 10.78
CA PRO A 170 1.89 5.81 11.99
C PRO A 170 1.06 5.97 13.27
N ASP A 171 -0.18 6.41 13.15
CA ASP A 171 -1.18 6.63 14.20
C ASP A 171 -1.90 5.35 14.66
N ILE A 172 -1.83 4.27 13.87
CA ILE A 172 -2.49 2.99 14.19
C ILE A 172 -1.62 2.12 15.11
N ILE A 173 -0.35 2.47 15.35
CA ILE A 173 0.64 1.55 15.93
C ILE A 173 1.21 2.03 17.26
N THR A 174 1.25 1.11 18.23
CA THR A 174 1.88 1.34 19.52
C THR A 174 3.40 1.48 19.38
N PRO A 175 4.07 2.32 20.21
CA PRO A 175 5.52 2.51 20.14
C PRO A 175 6.36 1.22 20.26
N GLN A 176 5.86 0.20 20.98
CA GLN A 176 6.55 -1.09 21.14
C GLN A 176 6.55 -1.92 19.86
N THR A 177 5.43 -1.97 19.14
CA THR A 177 5.35 -2.66 17.84
C THR A 177 6.24 -1.99 16.81
N ARG A 178 6.39 -0.66 16.87
CA ARG A 178 7.34 0.10 16.03
C ARG A 178 8.79 -0.31 16.27
N LYS A 179 9.22 -0.35 17.53
CA LYS A 179 10.59 -0.70 17.89
C LYS A 179 10.98 -2.13 17.46
N LEU A 180 10.10 -3.11 17.68
CA LEU A 180 10.35 -4.52 17.30
C LEU A 180 10.53 -4.71 15.79
N LEU A 181 9.77 -3.97 14.97
CA LEU A 181 9.84 -4.07 13.52
C LEU A 181 11.06 -3.33 12.95
N GLU A 182 11.45 -2.19 13.53
CA GLU A 182 12.68 -1.47 13.17
C GLU A 182 13.96 -2.29 13.47
N GLU A 183 14.00 -2.98 14.61
CA GLU A 183 15.12 -3.86 15.01
C GLU A 183 15.26 -5.04 14.04
N HIS A 184 14.16 -5.69 13.68
CA HIS A 184 14.17 -6.82 12.76
C HIS A 184 14.53 -6.43 11.31
N PHE A 185 14.14 -5.22 10.85
CA PHE A 185 14.50 -4.75 9.51
C PHE A 185 16.00 -4.49 9.38
N LYS A 186 16.63 -3.98 10.46
CA LYS A 186 18.10 -3.87 10.54
C LYS A 186 18.75 -5.24 10.42
N GLU A 187 18.25 -6.25 11.14
CA GLU A 187 18.77 -7.62 11.06
C GLU A 187 18.57 -8.29 9.70
N SER A 188 17.43 -8.06 9.04
CA SER A 188 17.12 -8.64 7.72
C SER A 188 17.98 -8.03 6.60
N ASN A 189 18.20 -6.71 6.63
CA ASN A 189 19.13 -6.06 5.68
C ASN A 189 20.57 -6.50 5.89
N LEU A 190 20.99 -6.70 7.15
CA LEU A 190 22.30 -7.27 7.49
C LEU A 190 22.47 -8.71 6.96
N ARG A 191 21.44 -9.56 7.05
CA ARG A 191 21.49 -10.95 6.54
C ARG A 191 21.45 -11.04 5.01
N ALA A 192 20.75 -10.14 4.33
CA ALA A 192 20.61 -10.15 2.88
C ALA A 192 21.81 -9.57 2.12
N GLY A 193 22.81 -8.99 2.81
CA GLY A 193 23.91 -8.27 2.16
C GLY A 193 23.45 -7.03 1.37
N LEU A 194 22.21 -6.59 1.59
CA LEU A 194 21.63 -5.41 0.96
C LEU A 194 22.11 -4.20 1.78
N MET A 195 22.94 -3.35 1.18
CA MET A 195 23.31 -2.08 1.78
C MET A 195 22.04 -1.28 2.12
N PRO A 196 22.05 -0.49 3.21
CA PRO A 196 20.95 0.40 3.52
C PRO A 196 20.61 1.24 2.28
N ILE A 197 19.33 1.28 1.93
CA ILE A 197 18.77 2.04 0.81
C ILE A 197 19.08 3.52 1.07
N GLY A 198 20.21 3.98 0.55
CA GLY A 198 20.77 5.31 0.84
C GLY A 198 22.00 5.64 0.01
N GLY A 199 22.14 5.05 -1.18
CA GLY A 199 23.32 5.28 -2.02
C GLY A 199 23.20 4.75 -3.44
N TRP A 200 22.21 5.23 -4.20
CA TRP A 200 22.39 5.27 -5.65
C TRP A 200 23.31 6.45 -5.98
N PRO A 201 24.25 6.33 -6.94
CA PRO A 201 25.04 7.47 -7.39
C PRO A 201 24.07 8.53 -7.93
N VAL A 202 24.08 9.71 -7.29
CA VAL A 202 23.40 10.90 -7.79
C VAL A 202 24.10 11.28 -9.09
N ILE A 203 23.49 10.96 -10.23
CA ILE A 203 23.90 11.52 -11.52
C ILE A 203 23.71 13.04 -11.40
N PRO A 204 24.76 13.86 -11.53
CA PRO A 204 24.63 15.31 -11.46
C PRO A 204 23.57 15.79 -12.45
N LYS A 205 22.68 16.70 -12.03
CA LYS A 205 21.61 17.27 -12.88
C LYS A 205 22.09 17.81 -14.23
N ASN A 206 23.39 18.02 -14.35
CA ASN A 206 24.13 18.57 -15.47
C ASN A 206 24.28 17.57 -16.65
N GLU A 207 24.06 16.27 -16.42
CA GLU A 207 24.21 15.22 -17.44
C GLU A 207 22.87 14.72 -18.03
N TRP A 208 21.75 15.31 -17.60
CA TRP A 208 20.45 14.97 -18.16
C TRP A 208 20.27 15.64 -19.54
N PRO A 209 19.91 14.89 -20.60
CA PRO A 209 19.54 15.50 -21.85
C PRO A 209 18.31 16.40 -21.63
N GLN A 210 18.47 17.69 -21.92
CA GLN A 210 17.40 18.68 -21.75
C GLN A 210 16.23 18.33 -22.67
N PRO A 211 14.98 18.32 -22.17
CA PRO A 211 13.82 18.11 -23.03
C PRO A 211 13.69 19.26 -24.03
N PRO A 212 13.21 19.00 -25.26
CA PRO A 212 13.00 20.04 -26.25
C PRO A 212 11.99 21.07 -25.72
N GLN A 213 12.36 22.35 -25.79
CA GLN A 213 11.49 23.42 -25.30
C GLN A 213 10.22 23.53 -26.16
N PRO A 214 9.03 23.64 -25.54
CA PRO A 214 7.80 23.85 -26.28
C PRO A 214 7.76 25.26 -26.91
N PRO A 215 7.07 25.43 -28.05
CA PRO A 215 6.96 26.71 -28.73
C PRO A 215 6.24 27.74 -27.85
N CYS A 216 6.89 28.89 -27.73
CA CYS A 216 6.48 30.03 -26.92
C CYS A 216 5.24 30.70 -27.52
N HIS A 217 4.05 30.45 -26.96
CA HIS A 217 2.84 31.21 -27.32
C HIS A 217 2.78 32.51 -26.52
N LYS A 218 2.81 33.64 -27.26
CA LYS A 218 2.62 34.99 -26.72
C LYS A 218 1.23 35.11 -26.08
N ALA A 219 1.20 35.40 -24.78
CA ALA A 219 -0.02 35.65 -24.03
C ALA A 219 -0.72 36.93 -24.52
N ASN A 220 -2.03 36.81 -24.79
CA ASN A 220 -2.93 37.89 -25.13
C ASN A 220 -3.30 38.66 -23.84
N LYS A 221 -2.89 39.93 -23.75
CA LYS A 221 -3.28 40.86 -22.68
C LYS A 221 -4.63 41.45 -23.05
N ASN A 222 -5.68 41.13 -22.30
CA ASN A 222 -6.85 41.99 -22.07
C ASN A 222 -7.79 41.34 -21.05
N ALA A 223 -7.68 41.76 -19.79
CA ALA A 223 -8.73 41.54 -18.79
C ALA A 223 -8.73 42.75 -17.84
N GLU A 224 -9.85 43.48 -17.83
CA GLU A 224 -10.09 44.66 -17.00
C GLU A 224 -10.18 44.30 -15.50
N PRO A 225 -9.72 45.20 -14.60
CA PRO A 225 -9.82 44.98 -13.16
C PRO A 225 -11.24 45.27 -12.64
N LYS A 226 -11.89 44.27 -12.05
CA LYS A 226 -13.08 44.46 -11.22
C LYS A 226 -12.70 45.09 -9.88
N LYS A 227 -13.36 46.20 -9.54
CA LYS A 227 -13.25 46.90 -8.25
C LYS A 227 -13.61 45.98 -7.09
N GLU A 228 -12.68 45.84 -6.14
CA GLU A 228 -12.95 45.29 -4.81
C GLU A 228 -13.76 46.29 -3.96
N PRO A 229 -14.69 45.81 -3.11
CA PRO A 229 -15.42 46.63 -2.16
C PRO A 229 -14.57 47.00 -0.93
N GLU A 230 -14.89 48.15 -0.34
CA GLU A 230 -14.19 48.79 0.78
C GLU A 230 -14.02 47.88 2.02
N PRO A 231 -12.91 48.06 2.77
CA PRO A 231 -12.67 47.32 4.00
C PRO A 231 -13.64 47.75 5.11
N ALA A 232 -14.34 46.76 5.67
CA ALA A 232 -15.16 46.92 6.85
C ALA A 232 -14.34 47.45 8.05
N LYS A 233 -14.94 48.40 8.77
CA LYS A 233 -14.40 49.05 9.97
C LYS A 233 -13.82 48.01 10.95
N LYS A 234 -12.56 48.20 11.33
CA LYS A 234 -11.88 47.49 12.41
C LYS A 234 -12.64 47.70 13.73
N VAL A 235 -13.32 46.65 14.19
CA VAL A 235 -13.82 46.54 15.57
C VAL A 235 -12.61 46.20 16.44
N ALA A 236 -12.41 46.97 17.51
CA ALA A 236 -11.32 46.76 18.45
C ALA A 236 -11.39 45.33 19.05
N PRO A 237 -10.26 44.62 19.18
CA PRO A 237 -10.25 43.29 19.75
C PRO A 237 -10.65 43.39 21.22
N LYS A 238 -11.78 42.77 21.57
CA LYS A 238 -12.12 42.49 22.97
C LYS A 238 -10.99 41.62 23.52
N GLN A 239 -10.41 42.04 24.64
CA GLN A 239 -9.49 41.19 25.39
C GLN A 239 -10.28 39.96 25.83
N GLU A 240 -10.07 38.84 25.13
CA GLU A 240 -10.53 37.52 25.57
C GLU A 240 -9.93 37.26 26.94
N THR A 241 -10.79 36.91 27.89
CA THR A 241 -10.34 36.59 29.23
C THR A 241 -9.58 35.27 29.19
N LYS A 242 -8.67 35.02 30.14
CA LYS A 242 -7.94 33.74 30.23
C LYS A 242 -8.86 32.52 30.17
N VAL A 243 -10.08 32.66 30.70
CA VAL A 243 -11.12 31.63 30.69
C VAL A 243 -11.61 31.31 29.27
N ASP A 244 -11.71 32.31 28.39
CA ASP A 244 -12.14 32.12 27.01
C ASP A 244 -11.06 31.39 26.17
N GLN A 245 -9.78 31.63 26.49
CA GLN A 245 -8.66 30.96 25.83
C GLN A 245 -8.55 29.48 26.23
N GLU A 246 -8.73 29.17 27.52
CA GLU A 246 -8.74 27.79 28.03
C GLU A 246 -9.94 27.00 27.48
N ALA A 247 -11.12 27.63 27.37
CA ALA A 247 -12.30 27.01 26.77
C ALA A 247 -12.11 26.72 25.27
N ALA A 248 -11.47 27.63 24.53
CA ALA A 248 -11.16 27.44 23.11
C ALA A 248 -10.12 26.33 22.89
N GLU A 249 -9.13 26.20 23.77
CA GLU A 249 -8.14 25.12 23.71
C GLU A 249 -8.78 23.76 24.01
N LEU A 250 -9.66 23.68 25.01
CA LEU A 250 -10.40 22.47 25.33
C LEU A 250 -11.32 22.04 24.18
N ALA A 251 -12.04 23.00 23.56
CA ALA A 251 -12.89 22.73 22.40
C ALA A 251 -12.09 22.17 21.21
N ARG A 252 -10.87 22.69 20.96
CA ARG A 252 -9.98 22.12 19.93
C ARG A 252 -9.54 20.71 20.24
N LYS A 253 -9.22 20.40 21.51
CA LYS A 253 -8.82 19.04 21.92
C LYS A 253 -9.97 18.05 21.75
N ILE A 254 -11.19 18.45 22.12
CA ILE A 254 -12.41 17.65 21.90
C ILE A 254 -12.61 17.38 20.41
N GLN A 255 -12.53 18.42 19.57
CA GLN A 255 -12.70 18.27 18.12
C GLN A 255 -11.67 17.32 17.49
N ILE A 256 -10.42 17.37 17.94
CA ILE A 256 -9.34 16.48 17.45
C ILE A 256 -9.64 15.03 17.83
N GLU A 257 -10.11 14.77 19.06
CA GLU A 257 -10.48 13.42 19.48
C GLU A 257 -11.73 12.92 18.75
N GLU A 258 -12.75 13.76 18.55
CA GLU A 258 -13.92 13.40 17.75
C GLU A 258 -13.55 13.02 16.31
N ASP A 259 -12.64 13.76 15.67
CA ASP A 259 -12.16 13.44 14.32
C ASP A 259 -11.33 12.15 14.27
N LYS A 260 -10.52 11.86 15.31
CA LYS A 260 -9.80 10.58 15.44
C LYS A 260 -10.78 9.42 15.61
N THR A 261 -11.78 9.57 16.48
CA THR A 261 -12.82 8.57 16.72
C THR A 261 -13.64 8.34 15.45
N ARG A 262 -13.96 9.38 14.69
CA ARG A 262 -14.65 9.25 13.39
C ARG A 262 -13.82 8.46 12.39
N LYS A 263 -12.51 8.74 12.26
CA LYS A 263 -11.61 7.99 11.36
C LYS A 263 -11.49 6.52 11.77
N ARG A 264 -11.39 6.23 13.07
CA ARG A 264 -11.40 4.84 13.60
C ARG A 264 -12.68 4.12 13.21
N HIS A 265 -13.84 4.74 13.41
CA HIS A 265 -15.13 4.16 13.02
C HIS A 265 -15.24 3.94 11.50
N GLU A 266 -14.71 4.84 10.67
CA GLU A 266 -14.70 4.66 9.21
C GLU A 266 -13.83 3.47 8.80
N ILE A 267 -12.66 3.32 9.43
CA ILE A 267 -11.75 2.18 9.21
C ILE A 267 -12.43 0.86 9.64
N VAL A 268 -13.08 0.84 10.80
CA VAL A 268 -13.82 -0.33 11.31
C VAL A 268 -15.01 -0.67 10.40
N ALA A 269 -15.76 0.33 9.92
CA ALA A 269 -16.85 0.14 8.98
C ALA A 269 -16.35 -0.42 7.63
N ARG A 270 -15.20 0.05 7.13
CA ARG A 270 -14.56 -0.51 5.92
C ARG A 270 -14.14 -1.96 6.12
N PHE A 271 -13.64 -2.34 7.30
CA PHE A 271 -13.32 -3.74 7.61
C PHE A 271 -14.57 -4.61 7.80
N SER A 272 -15.67 -4.06 8.31
CA SER A 272 -16.95 -4.77 8.45
C SER A 272 -17.65 -5.02 7.11
N ILE A 273 -17.37 -4.22 6.08
CA ILE A 273 -17.87 -4.42 4.70
C ILE A 273 -17.08 -5.51 3.96
N LEU A 274 -15.87 -5.85 4.42
CA LEU A 274 -14.96 -6.81 3.77
C LEU A 274 -15.11 -8.26 4.28
N ASP A 275 -16.12 -8.58 5.10
CA ASP A 275 -16.38 -9.91 5.70
C ASP A 275 -15.17 -10.54 6.42
N ILE A 276 -14.30 -9.72 7.03
CA ILE A 276 -13.09 -10.20 7.73
C ILE A 276 -13.39 -10.60 9.19
N TYR A 277 -14.43 -10.04 9.78
CA TYR A 277 -14.90 -10.36 11.14
C TYR A 277 -16.35 -10.83 11.08
N THR A 278 -16.71 -11.82 11.89
CA THR A 278 -18.13 -12.06 12.15
C THR A 278 -18.71 -10.88 12.93
N LYS A 279 -20.03 -10.67 12.86
CA LYS A 279 -20.70 -9.62 13.64
C LYS A 279 -20.39 -9.70 15.15
N GLU A 280 -20.12 -10.91 15.63
CA GLU A 280 -19.78 -11.20 17.03
C GLU A 280 -18.36 -10.75 17.37
N GLU A 281 -17.37 -11.04 16.52
CA GLU A 281 -15.98 -10.61 16.72
C GLU A 281 -15.83 -9.08 16.66
N LEU A 282 -16.60 -8.42 15.78
CA LEU A 282 -16.62 -6.97 15.68
C LEU A 282 -17.25 -6.33 16.93
N ALA A 283 -18.32 -6.92 17.45
CA ALA A 283 -18.99 -6.45 18.65
C ALA A 283 -18.11 -6.59 19.90
N GLU A 284 -17.35 -7.69 20.01
CA GLU A 284 -16.42 -7.92 21.12
C GLU A 284 -15.26 -6.92 21.09
N LYS A 285 -14.71 -6.63 19.90
CA LYS A 285 -13.64 -5.64 19.73
C LYS A 285 -14.10 -4.22 20.05
N LEU A 286 -15.29 -3.82 19.58
CA LEU A 286 -15.88 -2.51 19.90
C LEU A 286 -16.15 -2.35 21.40
N LYS A 287 -16.56 -3.43 22.08
CA LYS A 287 -16.75 -3.43 23.53
C LYS A 287 -15.43 -3.21 24.27
N LEU A 288 -14.36 -3.87 23.83
CA LEU A 288 -13.03 -3.76 24.44
C LEU A 288 -12.43 -2.36 24.27
N ASP A 289 -12.60 -1.75 23.11
CA ASP A 289 -12.17 -0.38 22.83
C ASP A 289 -12.94 0.63 23.70
N ALA A 290 -14.26 0.47 23.84
CA ALA A 290 -15.08 1.31 24.71
C ALA A 290 -14.71 1.18 26.21
N GLU A 291 -14.35 -0.03 26.66
CA GLU A 291 -13.87 -0.27 28.02
C GLU A 291 -12.52 0.41 28.29
N MET A 292 -11.59 0.41 27.31
CA MET A 292 -10.34 1.16 27.42
C MET A 292 -10.56 2.67 27.47
N GLU A 293 -11.40 3.22 26.60
CA GLU A 293 -11.69 4.66 26.57
C GLU A 293 -12.33 5.13 27.88
N MET A 294 -13.24 4.34 28.44
CA MET A 294 -13.83 4.58 29.77
C MET A 294 -12.78 4.54 30.88
N ALA A 295 -11.84 3.59 30.84
CA ALA A 295 -10.77 3.50 31.83
C ALA A 295 -9.80 4.69 31.75
N GLU A 296 -9.50 5.15 30.54
CA GLU A 296 -8.64 6.32 30.30
C GLU A 296 -9.33 7.62 30.75
N ALA A 297 -10.62 7.79 30.45
CA ALA A 297 -11.42 8.92 30.92
C ALA A 297 -11.51 8.96 32.47
N GLN A 298 -11.68 7.81 33.12
CA GLN A 298 -11.68 7.71 34.58
C GLN A 298 -10.33 8.05 35.20
N LYS A 299 -9.23 7.72 34.52
CA LYS A 299 -7.88 8.08 34.95
C LYS A 299 -7.68 9.60 34.90
N VAL A 300 -8.07 10.24 33.80
CA VAL A 300 -8.00 11.71 33.66
C VAL A 300 -8.86 12.41 34.71
N LEU A 301 -10.07 11.92 34.98
CA LEU A 301 -10.95 12.46 36.03
C LEU A 301 -10.36 12.37 37.45
N LYS A 302 -9.54 11.34 37.73
CA LYS A 302 -8.83 11.22 39.01
C LYS A 302 -7.66 12.19 39.12
N GLU A 303 -7.01 12.54 38.02
CA GLU A 303 -5.89 13.49 38.01
C GLU A 303 -6.36 14.95 38.14
N ILE A 304 -7.63 15.23 37.83
CA ILE A 304 -8.25 16.56 37.95
C ILE A 304 -8.81 16.83 39.37
N ARG A 305 -9.06 15.80 40.20
CA ARG A 305 -9.57 15.92 41.57
C ARG A 305 -8.45 15.95 42.60
#